data_AF-A0A7Y3AAI4-F1
#
_entry.id   AF-A0A7Y3AAI4-F1
#
_cell.length_a   1.000
_cell.length_b   1.000
_cell.length_c   1.000
_cell.angle_alpha   90.00
_cell.angle_beta   90.00
_cell.angle_gamma   90.00
#
_symmetry.space_group_name_H-M   'P 1'
#
loop_
_entity.id
_entity.type
_entity.pdbx_description
1 polymer ?
#
loop_
_entity_poly.entity_id
_entity_poly.type
_entity_poly.pdbx_seq_one_letter_code
_entity_poly.pdbx_strand_id
1 'polypeptide(L)'
;DYMYDDAGIYGGIEGGARFVIAGDQNSDPLDGDSIPGAIQQLLDHPKVNDKSTPSSLGAVEQNDLQGGINESHLSDPAFDTADFSDSAPGNLRADYVLPSKNLKILDSAVFWPESTDPLFPLVGTWPFPSSDHRLVWVDVKI
;
A
#
# COMPACT_ATOMS: atom_id res chain seq x y z
N ASP A 1 0.28 10.33 26.76
CA ASP A 1 0.24 8.88 27.07
C ASP A 1 -0.63 8.14 26.07
N TYR A 2 -0.11 7.82 24.87
CA TYR A 2 -0.97 7.36 23.77
C TYR A 2 -0.48 6.09 23.04
N MET A 3 0.51 5.34 23.53
CA MET A 3 0.87 4.07 22.88
C MET A 3 0.87 2.93 23.90
N TYR A 4 -0.18 2.12 23.84
CA TYR A 4 -0.35 0.83 24.51
C TYR A 4 -0.94 -0.15 23.51
N ASP A 5 -0.69 -1.44 23.67
CA ASP A 5 -1.26 -2.48 22.82
C ASP A 5 -2.70 -2.86 23.24
N ASP A 6 -3.37 -3.74 22.49
CA ASP A 6 -4.73 -4.19 22.81
C ASP A 6 -4.87 -4.89 24.17
N ALA A 7 -3.75 -5.30 24.79
CA ALA A 7 -3.70 -5.88 26.13
C ALA A 7 -3.44 -4.84 27.24
N GLY A 8 -3.33 -3.55 26.90
CA GLY A 8 -3.05 -2.48 27.86
C GLY A 8 -1.58 -2.36 28.24
N ILE A 9 -0.67 -3.02 27.52
CA ILE A 9 0.77 -2.97 27.80
C ILE A 9 1.35 -1.71 27.18
N TYR A 10 1.97 -0.90 28.04
CA TYR A 10 2.66 0.32 27.63
C TYR A 10 4.09 0.03 27.20
N GLY A 11 4.56 0.79 26.22
CA GLY A 11 5.95 0.73 25.75
C GLY A 11 6.04 0.42 24.26
N GLY A 12 7.24 0.06 23.83
CA GLY A 12 7.51 -0.32 22.45
C GLY A 12 7.98 -1.76 22.35
N ILE A 13 8.17 -2.21 21.12
CA ILE A 13 8.76 -3.52 20.84
C ILE A 13 10.21 -3.63 21.31
N GLU A 14 10.59 -4.80 21.82
CA GLU A 14 11.97 -5.09 22.23
C GLU A 14 12.95 -4.99 21.05
N GLY A 15 14.22 -4.74 21.37
CA GLY A 15 15.29 -4.75 20.38
C GLY A 15 15.39 -6.11 19.67
N GLY A 16 15.29 -6.12 18.34
CA GLY A 16 15.35 -7.35 17.54
C GLY A 16 14.03 -8.11 17.43
N ALA A 17 12.93 -7.61 18.01
CA ALA A 17 11.61 -8.16 17.79
C ALA A 17 11.25 -8.18 16.30
N ARG A 18 10.51 -9.21 15.89
CA ARG A 18 9.92 -9.30 14.55
C ARG A 18 8.53 -8.69 14.59
N PHE A 19 8.21 -7.85 13.62
CA PHE A 19 6.93 -7.18 13.52
C PHE A 19 6.55 -6.96 12.06
N VAL A 20 5.27 -6.67 11.82
CA VAL A 20 4.76 -6.18 10.56
C VAL A 20 3.86 -4.99 10.88
N ILE A 21 4.05 -3.87 10.19
CA ILE A 21 3.11 -2.75 10.17
C ILE A 21 2.23 -2.97 8.94
N ALA A 22 0.92 -3.13 9.12
CA ALA A 22 0.03 -3.43 8.00
C ALA A 22 -1.29 -2.66 8.10
N GLY A 23 -1.80 -2.24 6.95
CA GLY A 23 -3.09 -1.57 6.79
C GLY A 23 -3.02 -0.28 5.98
N ASP A 24 -4.17 0.37 5.86
CA ASP A 24 -4.32 1.69 5.23
C ASP A 24 -3.58 2.76 6.06
N GLN A 25 -2.48 3.29 5.51
CA GLN A 25 -1.76 4.42 6.07
C GLN A 25 -2.18 5.76 5.43
N ASN A 26 -3.00 5.70 4.37
CA ASN A 26 -3.61 6.82 3.69
C ASN A 26 -2.62 7.94 3.34
N SER A 27 -1.43 7.55 2.90
CA SER A 27 -0.34 8.47 2.56
C SER A 27 0.51 7.88 1.45
N ASP A 28 0.40 8.46 0.26
CA ASP A 28 1.26 8.17 -0.87
C ASP A 28 2.63 8.86 -0.70
N PRO A 29 3.73 8.30 -1.23
CA PRO A 29 5.04 8.93 -1.14
C PRO A 29 5.15 10.32 -1.78
N LEU A 30 4.45 10.58 -2.90
CA LEU A 30 4.61 11.79 -3.71
C LEU A 30 3.30 12.43 -4.18
N ASP A 31 2.19 11.69 -4.14
CA ASP A 31 0.89 12.10 -4.66
C ASP A 31 -0.17 12.25 -3.54
N GLY A 32 -1.40 12.62 -3.93
CA GLY A 32 -2.51 12.86 -3.00
C GLY A 32 -2.33 14.11 -2.12
N ASP A 33 -3.04 14.14 -0.99
CA ASP A 33 -3.13 15.30 -0.10
C ASP A 33 -2.57 15.06 1.32
N SER A 34 -1.89 13.93 1.52
CA SER A 34 -1.24 13.61 2.79
C SER A 34 -0.11 14.59 3.14
N ILE A 35 0.21 14.72 4.43
CA ILE A 35 1.31 15.59 4.86
C ILE A 35 2.62 15.09 4.22
N PRO A 36 3.36 15.94 3.47
CA PRO A 36 4.59 15.51 2.81
C PRO A 36 5.58 14.91 3.81
N GLY A 37 6.11 13.72 3.50
CA GLY A 37 7.04 13.01 4.38
C GLY A 37 6.37 12.10 5.43
N ALA A 38 5.03 12.06 5.51
CA ALA A 38 4.33 11.24 6.50
C ALA A 38 4.67 9.76 6.36
N ILE A 39 4.45 9.18 5.17
CA ILE A 39 4.75 7.75 4.94
C ILE A 39 6.25 7.45 4.93
N GLN A 40 7.10 8.39 4.50
CA GLN A 40 8.56 8.22 4.52
C GLN A 40 9.08 7.95 5.94
N GLN A 41 8.41 8.44 7.00
CA GLN A 41 8.77 8.11 8.37
C GLN A 41 8.73 6.59 8.66
N LEU A 42 7.90 5.83 7.93
CA LEU A 42 7.88 4.36 8.00
C LEU A 42 8.81 3.73 6.96
N LEU A 43 8.74 4.17 5.69
CA LEU A 43 9.52 3.55 4.59
C LEU A 43 11.03 3.70 4.79
N ASP A 44 11.48 4.86 5.29
CA ASP A 44 12.90 5.15 5.53
C ASP A 44 13.36 4.68 6.93
N HIS A 45 12.45 4.15 7.75
CA HIS A 45 12.80 3.76 9.10
C HIS A 45 13.79 2.58 9.10
N PRO A 46 14.93 2.65 9.82
CA PRO A 46 15.98 1.64 9.73
C PRO A 46 15.56 0.24 10.22
N LYS A 47 14.47 0.16 11.00
CA LYS A 47 13.87 -1.12 11.44
C LYS A 47 12.86 -1.71 10.47
N VAL A 48 12.46 -1.01 9.41
CA VAL A 48 11.48 -1.46 8.42
C VAL A 48 12.18 -2.03 7.19
N ASN A 49 11.58 -3.07 6.60
CA ASN A 49 12.03 -3.71 5.37
C ASN A 49 11.11 -3.34 4.19
N ASP A 50 11.38 -2.22 3.53
CA ASP A 50 10.71 -1.81 2.28
C ASP A 50 11.58 -2.13 1.04
N LYS A 51 12.29 -3.27 1.05
CA LYS A 51 13.17 -3.64 -0.08
C LYS A 51 12.43 -4.20 -1.28
N SER A 52 11.16 -4.54 -1.12
CA SER A 52 10.29 -5.09 -2.16
C SER A 52 8.94 -4.41 -1.99
N THR A 53 8.63 -3.47 -2.88
CA THR A 53 7.33 -2.81 -2.92
C THR A 53 6.34 -3.72 -3.63
N PRO A 54 5.21 -4.11 -3.00
CA PRO A 54 4.13 -4.82 -3.68
C PRO A 54 3.67 -4.03 -4.91
N SER A 55 3.45 -4.71 -6.03
CA SER A 55 3.00 -4.06 -7.27
C SER A 55 1.94 -4.89 -8.00
N SER A 56 1.30 -4.30 -9.01
CA SER A 56 0.38 -4.99 -9.91
C SER A 56 0.36 -4.40 -11.32
N LEU A 57 0.00 -5.23 -12.30
CA LEU A 57 -0.21 -4.79 -13.68
C LEU A 57 -1.57 -4.09 -13.86
N GLY A 58 -2.60 -4.50 -13.10
CA GLY A 58 -3.91 -3.89 -13.17
C GLY A 58 -3.92 -2.45 -12.66
N ALA A 59 -3.09 -2.10 -11.67
CA ALA A 59 -2.94 -0.71 -11.25
C ALA A 59 -2.44 0.20 -12.39
N VAL A 60 -1.42 -0.25 -13.13
CA VAL A 60 -0.91 0.47 -14.32
C VAL A 60 -1.99 0.60 -15.39
N GLU A 61 -2.70 -0.48 -15.69
CA GLU A 61 -3.77 -0.48 -16.68
C GLU A 61 -4.89 0.51 -16.29
N GLN A 62 -5.35 0.49 -15.04
CA GLN A 62 -6.42 1.37 -14.58
C GLN A 62 -5.96 2.83 -14.53
N ASN A 63 -4.74 3.10 -14.06
CA ASN A 63 -4.13 4.44 -14.14
C ASN A 63 -4.23 5.03 -15.55
N ASP A 64 -3.84 4.26 -16.58
CA ASP A 64 -3.87 4.69 -17.97
C ASP A 64 -5.29 4.87 -18.52
N LEU A 65 -6.23 3.99 -18.15
CA LEU A 65 -7.62 4.05 -18.61
C LEU A 65 -8.40 5.20 -17.96
N GLN A 66 -8.10 5.52 -16.70
CA GLN A 66 -8.78 6.55 -15.93
C GLN A 66 -8.25 7.95 -16.25
N GLY A 67 -6.92 8.08 -16.45
CA GLY A 67 -6.28 9.35 -16.78
C GLY A 67 -6.61 10.45 -15.77
N GLY A 68 -6.86 11.67 -16.25
CA GLY A 68 -7.28 12.77 -15.37
C GLY A 68 -6.16 13.20 -14.42
N ILE A 69 -6.42 13.23 -13.11
CA ILE A 69 -5.38 13.59 -12.12
C ILE A 69 -4.20 12.61 -12.12
N ASN A 70 -4.45 11.33 -12.45
CA ASN A 70 -3.44 10.28 -12.51
C ASN A 70 -2.31 10.61 -13.51
N GLU A 71 -2.61 11.34 -14.58
CA GLU A 71 -1.60 11.76 -15.58
C GLU A 71 -0.55 12.73 -15.00
N SER A 72 -0.85 13.34 -13.84
CA SER A 72 0.03 14.27 -13.14
C SER A 72 0.75 13.65 -11.94
N HIS A 73 0.46 12.38 -11.63
CA HIS A 73 1.09 11.68 -10.52
C HIS A 73 2.59 11.45 -10.75
N LEU A 74 3.34 11.45 -9.65
CA LEU A 74 4.80 11.33 -9.64
C LEU A 74 5.27 9.94 -9.17
N SER A 75 4.48 9.26 -8.34
CA SER A 75 4.70 7.88 -7.95
C SER A 75 4.47 6.94 -9.15
N ASP A 76 5.13 5.79 -9.13
CA ASP A 76 4.94 4.76 -10.15
C ASP A 76 3.58 4.06 -9.92
N PRO A 77 2.65 4.10 -10.89
CA PRO A 77 1.31 3.55 -10.72
C PRO A 77 1.30 2.04 -10.51
N ALA A 78 2.40 1.33 -10.82
CA ALA A 78 2.52 -0.08 -10.48
C ALA A 78 2.36 -0.35 -8.97
N PHE A 79 2.58 0.67 -8.12
CA PHE A 79 2.46 0.57 -6.66
C PHE A 79 1.12 1.03 -6.11
N ASP A 80 0.17 1.46 -6.94
CA ASP A 80 -1.13 1.89 -6.45
C ASP A 80 -1.89 0.74 -5.79
N THR A 81 -2.54 1.07 -4.69
CA THR A 81 -3.33 0.12 -3.89
C THR A 81 -4.77 0.56 -3.73
N ALA A 82 -5.10 1.78 -4.12
CA ALA A 82 -6.45 2.32 -4.03
C ALA A 82 -6.80 3.15 -5.28
N ASP A 83 -8.09 3.16 -5.58
CA ASP A 83 -8.71 3.80 -6.75
C ASP A 83 -9.77 4.80 -6.26
N PHE A 84 -9.38 6.07 -6.17
CA PHE A 84 -10.26 7.16 -5.75
C PHE A 84 -10.77 7.97 -6.95
N SER A 85 -11.47 9.08 -6.70
CA SER A 85 -12.03 9.91 -7.77
C SER A 85 -10.94 10.48 -8.69
N ASP A 86 -11.10 10.31 -10.00
CA ASP A 86 -10.21 10.83 -11.06
C ASP A 86 -10.13 12.38 -11.09
N SER A 87 -11.02 13.07 -10.38
CA SER A 87 -10.95 14.52 -10.18
C SER A 87 -9.92 14.94 -9.13
N ALA A 88 -9.76 14.10 -8.11
CA ALA A 88 -8.82 14.18 -6.98
C ALA A 88 -9.28 13.13 -5.93
N PRO A 89 -8.36 12.38 -5.30
CA PRO A 89 -6.92 12.39 -5.53
C PRO A 89 -6.44 11.42 -6.63
N GLY A 90 -7.31 10.60 -7.23
CA GLY A 90 -6.91 9.56 -8.20
C GLY A 90 -6.37 8.29 -7.53
N ASN A 91 -5.59 7.49 -8.26
CA ASN A 91 -5.01 6.25 -7.76
C ASN A 91 -3.78 6.55 -6.90
N LEU A 92 -3.64 5.83 -5.77
CA LEU A 92 -2.57 6.08 -4.79
C LEU A 92 -2.05 4.78 -4.16
N ARG A 93 -0.80 4.81 -3.68
CA ARG A 93 -0.28 3.82 -2.72
C ARG A 93 -0.73 4.19 -1.29
N ALA A 94 -1.91 3.75 -0.90
CA ALA A 94 -2.49 4.04 0.42
C ALA A 94 -2.26 2.92 1.45
N ASP A 95 -2.13 1.68 0.99
CA ASP A 95 -2.08 0.48 1.81
C ASP A 95 -0.67 -0.14 1.85
N TYR A 96 -0.27 -0.56 3.04
CA TYR A 96 1.09 -1.00 3.28
C TYR A 96 1.12 -2.31 4.05
N VAL A 97 2.11 -3.16 3.72
CA VAL A 97 2.53 -4.31 4.53
C VAL A 97 4.05 -4.22 4.66
N LEU A 98 4.53 -3.81 5.83
CA LEU A 98 5.91 -3.42 6.09
C LEU A 98 6.52 -4.29 7.19
N PRO A 99 7.18 -5.41 6.83
CA PRO A 99 7.88 -6.26 7.78
C PRO A 99 9.08 -5.55 8.41
N SER A 100 9.52 -6.04 9.56
CA SER A 100 10.76 -5.61 10.21
C SER A 100 12.01 -6.01 9.41
N LYS A 101 13.12 -5.30 9.59
CA LYS A 101 14.39 -5.49 8.84
C LYS A 101 14.97 -6.91 8.90
N ASN A 102 14.65 -7.63 9.98
CA ASN A 102 15.07 -9.00 10.24
C ASN A 102 14.07 -10.06 9.73
N LEU A 103 13.01 -9.68 9.02
CA LEU A 103 12.14 -10.57 8.25
C LEU A 103 12.54 -10.54 6.77
N LYS A 104 12.83 -11.72 6.20
CA LYS A 104 13.12 -11.85 4.77
C LYS A 104 11.81 -11.90 4.00
N ILE A 105 11.63 -10.99 3.04
CA ILE A 105 10.55 -11.03 2.05
C ILE A 105 10.85 -12.14 1.04
N LEU A 106 9.86 -12.99 0.78
CA LEU A 106 9.91 -14.07 -0.19
C LEU A 106 9.18 -13.69 -1.48
N ASP A 107 8.01 -13.06 -1.34
CA ASP A 107 7.17 -12.61 -2.45
C ASP A 107 6.24 -11.47 -1.96
N SER A 108 5.68 -10.70 -2.88
CA SER A 108 4.77 -9.59 -2.56
C SER A 108 4.01 -9.11 -3.80
N ALA A 109 2.72 -8.78 -3.66
CA ALA A 109 1.96 -8.13 -4.73
C ALA A 109 0.78 -7.32 -4.20
N VAL A 110 0.25 -6.47 -5.08
CA VAL A 110 -1.10 -5.93 -4.96
C VAL A 110 -2.03 -6.81 -5.79
N PHE A 111 -3.13 -7.26 -5.21
CA PHE A 111 -4.15 -7.98 -5.96
C PHE A 111 -5.03 -6.99 -6.72
N TRP A 112 -4.51 -6.53 -7.85
CA TRP A 112 -5.23 -5.76 -8.85
C TRP A 112 -4.84 -6.35 -10.22
N PRO A 113 -5.54 -7.39 -10.67
CA PRO A 113 -5.23 -8.00 -11.96
C PRO A 113 -5.68 -7.08 -13.10
N GLU A 114 -5.16 -7.30 -14.31
CA GLU A 114 -5.61 -6.61 -15.52
C GLU A 114 -7.07 -6.95 -15.85
N SER A 115 -7.76 -6.08 -16.58
CA SER A 115 -9.17 -6.22 -16.97
C SER A 115 -9.48 -7.49 -17.76
N THR A 116 -8.47 -8.09 -18.39
CA THR A 116 -8.56 -9.35 -19.14
C THR A 116 -8.46 -10.60 -18.27
N ASP A 117 -8.03 -10.46 -17.01
CA ASP A 117 -7.90 -11.57 -16.07
C ASP A 117 -9.28 -12.04 -15.58
N PRO A 118 -9.55 -13.36 -15.52
CA PRO A 118 -10.81 -13.90 -15.00
C PRO A 118 -11.15 -13.50 -13.56
N LEU A 119 -10.18 -13.05 -12.76
CA LEU A 119 -10.36 -12.58 -11.40
C LEU A 119 -10.61 -11.07 -11.30
N PHE A 120 -10.46 -10.30 -12.39
CA PHE A 120 -10.78 -8.87 -12.39
C PHE A 120 -12.19 -8.55 -11.86
N PRO A 121 -13.25 -9.35 -12.13
CA PRO A 121 -14.57 -9.09 -11.56
C PRO A 121 -14.63 -9.08 -10.02
N LEU A 122 -13.61 -9.60 -9.32
CA LEU A 122 -13.53 -9.52 -7.85
C LEU A 122 -13.14 -8.12 -7.35
N VAL A 123 -12.39 -7.34 -8.14
CA VAL A 123 -11.97 -5.98 -7.81
C VAL A 123 -12.75 -4.92 -8.59
N GLY A 124 -13.04 -5.20 -9.86
CA GLY A 124 -13.85 -4.40 -10.78
C GLY A 124 -13.43 -2.93 -10.93
N THR A 125 -14.33 -2.16 -11.52
CA THR A 125 -14.26 -0.69 -11.59
C THR A 125 -15.44 -0.11 -10.82
N TRP A 126 -15.47 1.21 -10.63
CA TRP A 126 -16.59 1.88 -9.96
C TRP A 126 -17.96 1.57 -10.62
N PRO A 127 -19.01 1.26 -9.83
CA PRO A 127 -18.99 1.01 -8.39
C PRO A 127 -18.30 -0.32 -8.06
N PHE A 128 -17.26 -0.26 -7.23
CA PHE A 128 -16.37 -1.40 -6.99
C PHE A 128 -17.13 -2.58 -6.34
N PRO A 129 -17.00 -3.82 -6.88
CA PRO A 129 -17.58 -5.02 -6.29
C PRO A 129 -17.14 -5.33 -4.85
N SER A 130 -15.88 -5.01 -4.49
CA SER A 130 -15.31 -5.34 -3.18
C SER A 130 -14.91 -4.10 -2.38
N SER A 131 -14.03 -3.27 -2.93
CA SER A 131 -13.58 -2.01 -2.33
C SER A 131 -12.93 -1.14 -3.41
N ASP A 132 -12.86 0.16 -3.17
CA ASP A 132 -11.93 1.11 -3.80
C ASP A 132 -10.45 0.83 -3.47
N HIS A 133 -10.16 0.12 -2.38
CA HIS A 133 -8.82 -0.40 -2.07
C HIS A 133 -8.60 -1.80 -2.67
N ARG A 134 -7.33 -2.22 -2.74
CA ARG A 134 -6.88 -3.51 -3.26
C ARG A 134 -6.09 -4.25 -2.19
N LEU A 135 -6.22 -5.58 -2.17
CA LEU A 135 -5.50 -6.41 -1.22
C LEU A 135 -3.98 -6.30 -1.46
N VAL A 136 -3.25 -5.87 -0.44
CA VAL A 136 -1.78 -5.86 -0.43
C VAL A 136 -1.28 -7.00 0.44
N TRP A 137 -0.30 -7.77 -0.04
CA TRP A 137 0.27 -8.87 0.73
C TRP A 137 1.78 -8.98 0.53
N VAL A 138 2.44 -9.55 1.56
CA VAL A 138 3.86 -9.85 1.58
C VAL A 138 4.08 -11.18 2.29
N ASP A 139 4.75 -12.10 1.62
CA ASP A 139 5.19 -13.36 2.19
C ASP A 139 6.55 -13.21 2.86
N VAL A 140 6.66 -13.68 4.10
CA VAL A 140 7.89 -13.57 4.89
C VAL A 140 8.39 -14.91 5.42
N LYS A 141 9.71 -15.03 5.55
CA LYS A 141 10.33 -16.18 6.23
C LYS A 141 10.56 -15.88 7.71
N ILE A 142 10.02 -16.75 8.57
CA ILE A 142 10.19 -16.76 10.04
C ILE A 142 11.31 -17.72 10.45
#